data_AF-A0A8K0ETA1-F1
#
_entry.id   AF-A0A8K0ETA1-F1
#
_cell.length_a   1.000
_cell.length_b   1.000
_cell.length_c   1.000
_cell.angle_alpha   90.00
_cell.angle_beta   90.00
_cell.angle_gamma   90.00
#
_symmetry.space_group_name_H-M   'P 1'
#
loop_
_entity.id
_entity.type
_entity.pdbx_description
1 polymer ?
#
loop_
_entity_poly.entity_id
_entity_poly.type
_entity_poly.pdbx_seq_one_letter_code
_entity_poly.pdbx_strand_id
1 'polypeptide(L)'
;MALEPILQQQLEKETDLLCLELCLDNFVAFHTSKQESPDYTTFPASLWSVIMQFAQGHKGTSVCAKALPVLAIGLHQLLQTGTHSREELQRWSQLMEAYSHPLQPEPLRVGVGRALQQVGVGVMEGISLEHQEEDMEVVLRLTRATLALLQDEVREPRTQATSFAALLPRTASVVQYPNIHTTAAIRVLLAYLVDRFSWSPSLWMHFLTTLYPDDPVSTISQHACTGSTHLFEQDEVNVYAEVVTMAMLIKDSFRHLVIKQYGENATPAWDINYLTSAIKEVREKWSVIVLKVEKERHAGLLGVTGYSKPLAALYSYLLYADCLIFQIRHSRLSTEYGMVEEQVEDIRCNLLQLQKAHLLWVVAMGILKCQPYIQSYKLPSSALLVCAAYRD
;
A
#
# COMPACT_ATOMS: atom_id res chain seq x y z
N MET A 1 -39.76 12.82 9.76
CA MET A 1 -40.80 11.83 9.38
C MET A 1 -40.12 10.69 8.64
N ALA A 2 -40.60 9.46 8.85
CA ALA A 2 -39.92 8.17 8.72
C ALA A 2 -39.44 7.75 7.30
N LEU A 3 -38.56 8.53 6.66
CA LEU A 3 -38.01 8.19 5.34
C LEU A 3 -37.05 6.99 5.39
N GLU A 4 -36.26 6.87 6.46
CA GLU A 4 -35.29 5.80 6.65
C GLU A 4 -35.91 4.39 6.65
N PRO A 5 -36.94 4.07 7.47
CA PRO A 5 -37.55 2.74 7.42
C PRO A 5 -38.26 2.44 6.08
N ILE A 6 -38.71 3.48 5.35
CA ILE A 6 -39.25 3.30 4.00
C ILE A 6 -38.15 2.87 3.04
N LEU A 7 -37.00 3.55 3.05
CA LEU A 7 -35.84 3.20 2.22
C LEU A 7 -35.30 1.81 2.55
N GLN A 8 -35.20 1.47 3.84
CA GLN A 8 -34.77 0.14 4.27
C GLN A 8 -35.74 -0.95 3.76
N GLN A 9 -37.05 -0.73 3.92
CA GLN A 9 -38.05 -1.68 3.43
C GLN A 9 -38.06 -1.82 1.91
N GLN A 10 -37.79 -0.73 1.17
CA GLN A 10 -37.69 -0.76 -0.29
C GLN A 10 -36.47 -1.58 -0.73
N LEU A 11 -35.31 -1.39 -0.10
CA LEU A 11 -34.09 -2.15 -0.43
C LEU A 11 -34.25 -3.66 -0.23
N GLU A 12 -35.04 -4.09 0.76
CA GLU A 12 -35.30 -5.51 1.01
C GLU A 12 -36.27 -6.16 0.03
N LYS A 13 -37.18 -5.38 -0.59
CA LYS A 13 -38.29 -5.91 -1.39
C LYS A 13 -38.17 -5.63 -2.88
N GLU A 14 -37.38 -4.64 -3.28
CA GLU A 14 -37.27 -4.22 -4.67
C GLU A 14 -36.60 -5.31 -5.52
N THR A 15 -37.19 -5.57 -6.68
CA THR A 15 -36.74 -6.59 -7.63
C THR A 15 -36.30 -6.00 -8.96
N ASP A 16 -36.78 -4.80 -9.30
CA ASP A 16 -36.33 -4.06 -10.48
C ASP A 16 -34.95 -3.44 -10.25
N LEU A 17 -34.03 -3.65 -11.20
CA LEU A 17 -32.63 -3.24 -11.06
C LEU A 17 -32.47 -1.72 -11.08
N LEU A 18 -33.25 -1.00 -11.90
CA LEU A 18 -33.15 0.46 -11.99
C LEU A 18 -33.70 1.13 -10.73
N CYS A 19 -34.85 0.65 -10.24
CA CYS A 19 -35.40 1.10 -8.97
C CYS A 19 -34.44 0.80 -7.81
N LEU A 20 -33.82 -0.37 -7.79
CA LEU A 20 -32.86 -0.75 -6.76
C LEU A 20 -31.63 0.16 -6.75
N GLU A 21 -31.07 0.45 -7.92
CA GLU A 21 -29.96 1.40 -8.06
C GLU A 21 -30.32 2.79 -7.53
N LEU A 22 -31.49 3.30 -7.88
CA LEU A 22 -31.99 4.59 -7.39
C LEU A 22 -32.20 4.57 -5.87
N CYS A 23 -32.70 3.47 -5.31
CA CYS A 23 -32.86 3.31 -3.86
C CYS A 23 -31.52 3.36 -3.15
N LEU A 24 -30.49 2.69 -3.68
CA LEU A 24 -29.13 2.71 -3.12
C LEU A 24 -28.54 4.13 -3.16
N ASP A 25 -28.64 4.83 -4.29
CA ASP A 25 -28.15 6.21 -4.43
C ASP A 25 -28.85 7.16 -3.45
N ASN A 26 -30.18 7.05 -3.34
CA ASN A 26 -30.97 7.84 -2.39
C ASN A 26 -30.61 7.53 -0.94
N PHE A 27 -30.33 6.26 -0.61
CA PHE A 27 -29.91 5.87 0.73
C PHE A 27 -28.58 6.54 1.11
N VAL A 28 -27.60 6.52 0.20
CA VAL A 28 -26.31 7.19 0.40
C VAL A 28 -26.50 8.70 0.55
N ALA A 29 -27.24 9.33 -0.35
CA ALA A 29 -27.49 10.77 -0.31
C ALA A 29 -28.17 11.21 0.99
N PHE A 30 -29.16 10.44 1.46
CA PHE A 30 -29.85 10.69 2.73
C PHE A 30 -28.88 10.68 3.91
N HIS A 31 -28.02 9.67 4.01
CA HIS A 31 -27.10 9.54 5.15
C HIS A 31 -25.92 10.51 5.08
N THR A 32 -25.40 10.82 3.88
CA THR A 32 -24.34 11.82 3.74
C THR A 32 -24.84 13.24 4.06
N SER A 33 -26.10 13.54 3.76
CA SER A 33 -26.71 14.85 4.09
C SER A 33 -27.00 15.07 5.58
N LYS A 34 -27.04 13.98 6.37
CA LYS A 34 -27.48 13.97 7.78
C LYS A 34 -26.34 13.94 8.79
N GLN A 35 -25.08 14.06 8.37
CA GLN A 35 -23.89 13.98 9.24
C GLN A 35 -23.86 14.96 10.45
N GLU A 36 -24.86 15.83 10.63
CA GLU A 36 -24.96 16.78 11.73
C GLU A 36 -25.83 16.32 12.94
N SER A 37 -26.53 15.17 12.89
CA SER A 37 -27.34 14.72 14.05
C SER A 37 -27.18 13.22 14.37
N PRO A 38 -26.75 12.84 15.58
CA PRO A 38 -26.59 11.45 15.99
C PRO A 38 -27.95 10.88 16.43
N ASP A 39 -28.86 10.66 15.48
CA ASP A 39 -29.94 9.71 15.71
C ASP A 39 -29.32 8.32 15.55
N TYR A 40 -29.03 7.68 16.68
CA TYR A 40 -28.45 6.33 16.77
C TYR A 40 -29.49 5.28 16.32
N THR A 41 -29.82 5.24 15.04
CA THR A 41 -30.60 4.14 14.45
C THR A 41 -29.65 2.99 14.15
N THR A 42 -29.92 1.84 14.75
CA THR A 42 -29.15 0.62 14.49
C THR A 42 -29.43 0.13 13.07
N PHE A 43 -28.38 -0.16 12.30
CA PHE A 43 -28.52 -0.76 10.99
C PHE A 43 -29.08 -2.20 11.11
N PRO A 44 -30.25 -2.52 10.52
CA PRO A 44 -30.86 -3.83 10.71
C PRO A 44 -29.99 -4.97 10.14
N ALA A 45 -29.87 -6.09 10.88
CA ALA A 45 -29.12 -7.26 10.43
C ALA A 45 -29.70 -7.90 9.15
N SER A 46 -31.03 -7.80 8.95
CA SER A 46 -31.70 -8.23 7.72
C SER A 46 -31.20 -7.43 6.52
N LEU A 47 -31.17 -6.11 6.66
CA LEU A 47 -30.70 -5.20 5.64
C LEU A 47 -29.21 -5.41 5.34
N TRP A 48 -28.37 -5.59 6.35
CA TRP A 48 -26.96 -5.94 6.15
C TRP A 48 -26.79 -7.16 5.27
N SER A 49 -27.54 -8.23 5.54
CA SER A 49 -27.47 -9.46 4.75
C SER A 49 -27.87 -9.24 3.29
N VAL A 50 -28.91 -8.44 3.05
CA VAL A 50 -29.38 -8.10 1.69
C VAL A 50 -28.36 -7.26 0.93
N ILE A 51 -27.87 -6.16 1.53
CA ILE A 51 -26.88 -5.29 0.87
C ILE A 51 -25.56 -6.03 0.66
N MET A 52 -25.17 -6.92 1.56
CA MET A 52 -23.97 -7.75 1.39
C MET A 52 -24.10 -8.66 0.17
N GLN A 53 -25.27 -9.26 -0.08
CA GLN A 53 -25.50 -10.03 -1.31
C GLN A 53 -25.40 -9.15 -2.55
N PHE A 54 -25.95 -7.94 -2.52
CA PHE A 54 -25.83 -7.00 -3.63
C PHE A 54 -24.38 -6.63 -3.92
N ALA A 55 -23.62 -6.33 -2.86
CA ALA A 55 -22.19 -6.04 -2.93
C ALA A 55 -21.36 -7.24 -3.36
N GLN A 56 -21.83 -8.48 -3.22
CA GLN A 56 -21.15 -9.66 -3.77
C GLN A 56 -21.43 -9.89 -5.26
N GLY A 57 -22.24 -9.04 -5.90
CA GLY A 57 -22.52 -9.11 -7.34
C GLY A 57 -23.78 -9.89 -7.73
N HIS A 58 -24.62 -10.31 -6.77
CA HIS A 58 -25.83 -11.11 -7.06
C HIS A 58 -26.88 -10.39 -7.93
N LYS A 59 -26.74 -9.06 -8.10
CA LYS A 59 -27.64 -8.21 -8.91
C LYS A 59 -26.92 -7.46 -10.03
N GLY A 60 -25.74 -7.94 -10.43
CA GLY A 60 -24.92 -7.32 -11.46
C GLY A 60 -24.01 -6.20 -10.96
N THR A 61 -23.08 -5.77 -11.81
CA THR A 61 -21.99 -4.87 -11.46
C THR A 61 -22.45 -3.48 -11.03
N SER A 62 -23.48 -2.92 -11.67
CA SER A 62 -23.96 -1.56 -11.36
C SER A 62 -24.57 -1.47 -9.96
N VAL A 63 -25.47 -2.41 -9.62
CA VAL A 63 -26.04 -2.54 -8.27
C VAL A 63 -24.93 -2.82 -7.25
N CYS A 64 -23.99 -3.72 -7.58
CA CYS A 64 -22.86 -4.03 -6.72
C CYS A 64 -22.04 -2.78 -6.37
N ALA A 65 -21.65 -1.97 -7.36
CA ALA A 65 -20.92 -0.73 -7.17
C ALA A 65 -21.64 0.24 -6.21
N LYS A 66 -22.97 0.37 -6.36
CA LYS A 66 -23.81 1.25 -5.52
C LYS A 66 -24.10 0.67 -4.14
N ALA A 67 -23.98 -0.65 -3.96
CA ALA A 67 -24.15 -1.30 -2.66
C ALA A 67 -22.94 -1.10 -1.73
N LEU A 68 -21.72 -0.93 -2.27
CA LEU A 68 -20.51 -0.78 -1.45
C LEU A 68 -20.57 0.43 -0.48
N PRO A 69 -20.98 1.64 -0.91
CA PRO A 69 -21.11 2.77 0.02
C PRO A 69 -22.25 2.58 1.03
N VAL A 70 -23.33 1.88 0.66
CA VAL A 70 -24.43 1.56 1.58
C VAL A 70 -23.95 0.59 2.67
N LEU A 71 -23.15 -0.43 2.32
CA LEU A 71 -22.49 -1.29 3.31
C LEU A 71 -21.60 -0.48 4.25
N ALA A 72 -20.84 0.47 3.73
CA ALA A 72 -19.97 1.30 4.54
C ALA A 72 -20.76 2.16 5.55
N ILE A 73 -21.91 2.71 5.15
CA ILE A 73 -22.82 3.42 6.06
C ILE A 73 -23.36 2.49 7.15
N GLY A 74 -23.81 1.29 6.77
CA GLY A 74 -24.27 0.29 7.75
C GLY A 74 -23.17 -0.08 8.74
N LEU A 75 -21.95 -0.29 8.25
CA LEU A 75 -20.79 -0.57 9.10
C LEU A 75 -20.48 0.61 10.03
N HIS A 76 -20.58 1.84 9.56
CA HIS A 76 -20.37 3.04 10.37
C HIS A 76 -21.36 3.09 11.54
N GLN A 77 -22.64 2.82 11.28
CA GLN A 77 -23.67 2.75 12.32
C GLN A 77 -23.38 1.62 13.33
N LEU A 78 -22.99 0.43 12.86
CA LEU A 78 -22.64 -0.71 13.74
C LEU A 78 -21.40 -0.45 14.59
N LEU A 79 -20.42 0.30 14.08
CA LEU A 79 -19.26 0.76 14.85
C LEU A 79 -19.68 1.74 15.94
N GLN A 80 -20.53 2.71 15.63
CA GLN A 80 -21.02 3.69 16.61
C GLN A 80 -21.85 3.07 17.73
N THR A 81 -22.63 2.03 17.43
CA THR A 81 -23.42 1.30 18.44
C THR A 81 -22.64 0.21 19.16
N GLY A 82 -21.41 -0.10 18.73
CA GLY A 82 -20.59 -1.19 19.29
C GLY A 82 -21.16 -2.58 19.02
N THR A 83 -22.04 -2.73 18.02
CA THR A 83 -22.73 -4.00 17.70
C THR A 83 -22.14 -4.74 16.52
N HIS A 84 -21.08 -4.20 15.90
CA HIS A 84 -20.39 -4.87 14.80
C HIS A 84 -19.70 -6.16 15.27
N SER A 85 -19.61 -7.13 14.37
CA SER A 85 -18.79 -8.32 14.54
C SER A 85 -17.48 -8.20 13.75
N ARG A 86 -16.43 -8.86 14.24
CA ARG A 86 -15.16 -9.00 13.50
C ARG A 86 -15.36 -9.62 12.12
N GLU A 87 -16.30 -10.55 11.99
CA GLU A 87 -16.61 -11.20 10.72
C GLU A 87 -17.14 -10.20 9.68
N GLU A 88 -17.99 -9.25 10.08
CA GLU A 88 -18.50 -8.21 9.19
C GLU A 88 -17.39 -7.29 8.69
N LEU A 89 -16.47 -6.87 9.57
CA LEU A 89 -15.28 -6.10 9.20
C LEU A 89 -14.37 -6.86 8.22
N GLN A 90 -14.14 -8.14 8.49
CA GLN A 90 -13.33 -9.01 7.62
C GLN A 90 -13.96 -9.17 6.24
N ARG A 91 -15.26 -9.48 6.16
CA ARG A 91 -15.97 -9.61 4.88
C ARG A 91 -16.00 -8.30 4.09
N TRP A 92 -16.27 -7.18 4.76
CA TRP A 92 -16.28 -5.87 4.12
C TRP A 92 -14.90 -5.50 3.55
N SER A 93 -13.83 -5.66 4.35
CA SER A 93 -12.46 -5.35 3.90
C SER A 93 -11.98 -6.24 2.75
N GLN A 94 -12.40 -7.51 2.70
CA GLN A 94 -12.13 -8.40 1.56
C GLN A 94 -12.77 -7.88 0.27
N LEU A 95 -14.02 -7.37 0.33
CA LEU A 95 -14.66 -6.77 -0.84
C LEU A 95 -13.93 -5.50 -1.28
N MET A 96 -13.48 -4.65 -0.35
CA MET A 96 -12.73 -3.44 -0.68
C MET A 96 -11.44 -3.77 -1.44
N GLU A 97 -10.66 -4.73 -0.94
CA GLU A 97 -9.44 -5.19 -1.62
C GLU A 97 -9.75 -5.81 -2.98
N ALA A 98 -10.69 -6.76 -3.05
CA ALA A 98 -11.02 -7.46 -4.28
C ALA A 98 -11.52 -6.53 -5.40
N TYR A 99 -12.38 -5.57 -5.05
CA TYR A 99 -12.97 -4.64 -6.02
C TYR A 99 -12.11 -3.42 -6.33
N SER A 100 -11.02 -3.19 -5.60
CA SER A 100 -10.03 -2.16 -5.93
C SER A 100 -9.09 -2.56 -7.07
N HIS A 101 -9.05 -3.84 -7.44
CA HIS A 101 -8.10 -4.37 -8.40
C HIS A 101 -8.25 -3.71 -9.79
N PRO A 102 -7.17 -3.34 -10.50
CA PRO A 102 -7.23 -2.62 -11.79
C PRO A 102 -7.98 -3.35 -12.92
N LEU A 103 -8.17 -4.67 -12.79
CA LEU A 103 -8.95 -5.48 -13.75
C LEU A 103 -10.46 -5.45 -13.48
N GLN A 104 -10.90 -4.90 -12.35
CA GLN A 104 -12.32 -4.79 -12.03
C GLN A 104 -12.96 -3.62 -12.80
N PRO A 105 -14.26 -3.72 -13.14
CA PRO A 105 -14.98 -2.60 -13.77
C PRO A 105 -14.84 -1.30 -12.97
N GLU A 106 -14.63 -0.18 -13.68
CA GLU A 106 -14.48 1.16 -13.09
C GLU A 106 -15.56 1.48 -12.03
N PRO A 107 -16.86 1.22 -12.24
CA PRO A 107 -17.87 1.50 -11.23
C PRO A 107 -17.61 0.84 -9.87
N LEU A 108 -17.06 -0.39 -9.85
CA LEU A 108 -16.71 -1.08 -8.61
C LEU A 108 -15.56 -0.37 -7.90
N ARG A 109 -14.51 -0.01 -8.64
CA ARG A 109 -13.33 0.70 -8.10
C ARG A 109 -13.72 2.06 -7.51
N VAL A 110 -14.60 2.80 -8.20
CA VAL A 110 -15.21 4.04 -7.69
C VAL A 110 -16.05 3.78 -6.44
N GLY A 111 -16.85 2.71 -6.44
CA GLY A 111 -17.65 2.29 -5.30
C GLY A 111 -16.81 1.98 -4.06
N VAL A 112 -15.66 1.31 -4.21
CA VAL A 112 -14.68 1.08 -3.12
C VAL A 112 -14.18 2.42 -2.59
N GLY A 113 -13.74 3.33 -3.45
CA GLY A 113 -13.25 4.65 -3.03
C GLY A 113 -14.29 5.44 -2.24
N ARG A 114 -15.57 5.41 -2.66
CA ARG A 114 -16.68 6.02 -1.92
C ARG A 114 -16.94 5.32 -0.59
N ALA A 115 -16.92 4.00 -0.55
CA ALA A 115 -17.10 3.22 0.68
C ALA A 115 -16.01 3.53 1.72
N LEU A 116 -14.75 3.62 1.28
CA LEU A 116 -13.61 4.02 2.13
C LEU A 116 -13.82 5.40 2.74
N GLN A 117 -14.31 6.38 1.99
CA GLN A 117 -14.60 7.73 2.52
C GLN A 117 -15.68 7.73 3.61
N GLN A 118 -16.66 6.84 3.53
CA GLN A 118 -17.77 6.82 4.50
C GLN A 118 -17.36 6.27 5.86
N VAL A 119 -16.50 5.25 5.90
CA VAL A 119 -16.23 4.50 7.15
C VAL A 119 -14.77 4.12 7.38
N GLY A 120 -13.92 4.18 6.35
CA GLY A 120 -12.56 3.65 6.40
C GLY A 120 -11.71 4.26 7.51
N VAL A 121 -11.83 5.58 7.75
CA VAL A 121 -11.11 6.25 8.85
C VAL A 121 -11.58 5.72 10.20
N GLY A 122 -12.89 5.61 10.42
CA GLY A 122 -13.45 5.11 11.68
C GLY A 122 -13.05 3.66 11.97
N VAL A 123 -12.99 2.80 10.94
CA VAL A 123 -12.48 1.42 11.07
C VAL A 123 -11.01 1.42 11.49
N MET A 124 -10.16 2.18 10.80
CA MET A 124 -8.73 2.25 11.12
C MET A 124 -8.50 2.83 12.52
N GLU A 125 -9.21 3.90 12.90
CA GLU A 125 -9.09 4.48 14.22
C GLU A 125 -9.53 3.52 15.32
N GLY A 126 -10.65 2.82 15.17
CA GLY A 126 -11.10 1.79 16.12
C GLY A 126 -10.04 0.72 16.35
N ILE A 127 -9.52 0.13 15.28
CA ILE A 127 -8.46 -0.91 15.37
C ILE A 127 -7.18 -0.35 16.00
N SER A 128 -6.81 0.90 15.67
CA SER A 128 -5.62 1.55 16.24
C SER A 128 -5.71 1.76 17.75
N LEU A 129 -6.92 1.94 18.29
CA LEU A 129 -7.13 2.10 19.74
C LEU A 129 -7.04 0.76 20.46
N GLU A 130 -7.54 -0.32 19.86
CA GLU A 130 -7.58 -1.65 20.46
C GLU A 130 -6.24 -2.39 20.47
N HIS A 131 -5.32 -2.06 19.54
CA HIS A 131 -3.99 -2.68 19.43
C HIS A 131 -4.03 -4.22 19.27
N GLN A 132 -5.05 -4.74 18.56
CA GLN A 132 -5.21 -6.17 18.31
C GLN A 132 -4.59 -6.59 16.97
N GLU A 133 -3.55 -7.43 17.03
CA GLU A 133 -2.84 -7.89 15.82
C GLU A 133 -3.74 -8.66 14.85
N GLU A 134 -4.76 -9.37 15.35
CA GLU A 134 -5.70 -10.14 14.53
C GLU A 134 -6.54 -9.26 13.58
N ASP A 135 -6.74 -7.99 13.95
CA ASP A 135 -7.51 -7.03 13.15
C ASP A 135 -6.62 -6.24 12.17
N MET A 136 -5.30 -6.39 12.25
CA MET A 136 -4.38 -5.70 11.35
C MET A 136 -4.57 -6.07 9.89
N GLU A 137 -5.02 -7.29 9.58
CA GLU A 137 -5.29 -7.67 8.21
C GLU A 137 -6.41 -6.82 7.60
N VAL A 138 -7.40 -6.35 8.39
CA VAL A 138 -8.41 -5.39 7.91
C VAL A 138 -7.72 -4.10 7.47
N VAL A 139 -6.86 -3.52 8.31
CA VAL A 139 -6.13 -2.27 8.01
C VAL A 139 -5.25 -2.44 6.77
N LEU A 140 -4.56 -3.58 6.65
CA LEU A 140 -3.70 -3.86 5.50
C LEU A 140 -4.50 -4.02 4.20
N ARG A 141 -5.67 -4.67 4.22
CA ARG A 141 -6.55 -4.74 3.05
C ARG A 141 -7.05 -3.38 2.61
N LEU A 142 -7.47 -2.52 3.54
CA LEU A 142 -7.88 -1.15 3.20
C LEU A 142 -6.70 -0.33 2.67
N THR A 143 -5.50 -0.56 3.20
CA THR A 143 -4.26 0.05 2.70
C THR A 143 -3.99 -0.38 1.26
N ARG A 144 -3.96 -1.69 0.97
CA ARG A 144 -3.75 -2.22 -0.37
C ARG A 144 -4.82 -1.72 -1.34
N ALA A 145 -6.08 -1.70 -0.92
CA ALA A 145 -7.18 -1.15 -1.71
C ALA A 145 -6.95 0.32 -2.06
N THR A 146 -6.60 1.13 -1.07
CA THR A 146 -6.33 2.56 -1.26
C THR A 146 -5.14 2.80 -2.18
N LEU A 147 -4.05 2.06 -1.99
CA LEU A 147 -2.85 2.17 -2.85
C LEU A 147 -3.17 1.77 -4.30
N ALA A 148 -3.93 0.68 -4.50
CA ALA A 148 -4.37 0.26 -5.83
C ALA A 148 -5.21 1.35 -6.53
N LEU A 149 -6.16 1.96 -5.83
CA LEU A 149 -6.98 3.05 -6.38
C LEU A 149 -6.17 4.33 -6.64
N LEU A 150 -5.16 4.64 -5.81
CA LEU A 150 -4.26 5.77 -6.03
C LEU A 150 -3.40 5.59 -7.30
N GLN A 151 -3.10 4.35 -7.67
CA GLN A 151 -2.34 3.98 -8.87
C GLN A 151 -3.22 3.66 -10.08
N ASP A 152 -4.55 3.76 -9.96
CA ASP A 152 -5.52 3.40 -11.01
C ASP A 152 -5.32 4.25 -12.28
N GLU A 153 -5.39 3.73 -13.49
CA GLU A 153 -5.25 4.55 -14.71
C GLU A 153 -6.37 5.59 -14.89
N VAL A 154 -7.55 5.33 -14.33
CA VAL A 154 -8.73 6.18 -14.45
C VAL A 154 -8.76 7.24 -13.36
N ARG A 155 -9.09 8.47 -13.74
CA ARG A 155 -9.10 9.63 -12.83
C ARG A 155 -10.10 9.51 -11.68
N GLU A 156 -11.27 8.94 -11.93
CA GLU A 156 -12.35 8.93 -10.94
C GLU A 156 -12.00 8.06 -9.71
N PRO A 157 -11.58 6.78 -9.84
CA PRO A 157 -11.06 6.00 -8.72
C PRO A 157 -9.92 6.68 -7.96
N ARG A 158 -8.93 7.27 -8.68
CA ARG A 158 -7.84 8.04 -8.06
C ARG A 158 -8.40 9.17 -7.19
N THR A 159 -9.36 9.93 -7.71
CA THR A 159 -9.97 11.06 -7.02
C THR A 159 -10.62 10.59 -5.72
N GLN A 160 -11.41 9.51 -5.77
CA GLN A 160 -12.05 8.95 -4.58
C GLN A 160 -11.02 8.50 -3.52
N ALA A 161 -9.91 7.88 -3.93
CA ALA A 161 -8.85 7.47 -3.01
C ALA A 161 -8.06 8.65 -2.43
N THR A 162 -7.81 9.70 -3.22
CA THR A 162 -7.18 10.93 -2.71
C THR A 162 -8.07 11.65 -1.69
N SER A 163 -9.38 11.65 -1.89
CA SER A 163 -10.35 12.18 -0.93
C SER A 163 -10.33 11.38 0.37
N PHE A 164 -10.34 10.04 0.29
CA PHE A 164 -10.19 9.21 1.49
C PHE A 164 -8.90 9.49 2.25
N ALA A 165 -7.75 9.51 1.55
CA ALA A 165 -6.47 9.82 2.19
C ALA A 165 -6.44 11.23 2.81
N ALA A 166 -7.18 12.19 2.25
CA ALA A 166 -7.28 13.53 2.82
C ALA A 166 -8.05 13.57 4.15
N LEU A 167 -8.95 12.61 4.41
CA LEU A 167 -9.70 12.46 5.66
C LEU A 167 -8.88 11.85 6.79
N LEU A 168 -7.76 11.18 6.49
CA LEU A 168 -6.90 10.58 7.52
C LEU A 168 -6.32 11.68 8.43
N PRO A 169 -6.38 11.51 9.77
CA PRO A 169 -5.77 12.42 10.71
C PRO A 169 -4.30 12.64 10.39
N ARG A 170 -3.94 13.89 10.06
CA ARG A 170 -2.54 14.26 9.80
C ARG A 170 -1.85 14.54 11.13
N THR A 171 -0.59 14.13 11.25
CA THR A 171 0.28 14.61 12.33
C THR A 171 0.46 16.13 12.20
N ALA A 172 0.87 16.81 13.27
CA ALA A 172 0.97 18.28 13.38
C ALA A 172 1.84 18.99 12.30
N SER A 173 2.46 18.24 11.39
CA SER A 173 3.38 18.71 10.36
C SER A 173 2.76 19.00 8.98
N VAL A 174 1.46 18.76 8.77
CA VAL A 174 0.85 18.88 7.42
C VAL A 174 -0.47 19.66 7.42
N VAL A 175 -0.52 20.76 6.65
CA VAL A 175 -1.72 21.59 6.43
C VAL A 175 -2.83 20.77 5.76
N GLN A 176 -4.07 20.88 6.24
CA GLN A 176 -5.24 20.21 5.66
C GLN A 176 -5.65 20.90 4.35
N TYR A 177 -5.64 20.15 3.25
CA TYR A 177 -6.24 20.55 1.98
C TYR A 177 -7.23 19.47 1.57
N PRO A 178 -8.45 19.84 1.13
CA PRO A 178 -9.48 18.87 0.72
C PRO A 178 -9.05 18.08 -0.52
N ASN A 179 -8.26 18.69 -1.40
CA ASN A 179 -7.72 18.05 -2.60
C ASN A 179 -6.21 17.93 -2.46
N ILE A 180 -5.72 16.70 -2.45
CA ILE A 180 -4.28 16.39 -2.44
C ILE A 180 -3.90 15.60 -3.69
N HIS A 181 -2.70 15.86 -4.20
CA HIS A 181 -2.16 15.09 -5.32
C HIS A 181 -1.91 13.63 -4.91
N THR A 182 -2.00 12.68 -5.84
CA THR A 182 -1.83 11.23 -5.60
C THR A 182 -0.59 10.90 -4.75
N THR A 183 0.59 11.41 -5.14
CA THR A 183 1.84 11.20 -4.37
C THR A 183 1.75 11.72 -2.94
N ALA A 184 1.03 12.83 -2.72
CA ALA A 184 0.81 13.38 -1.39
C ALA A 184 -0.20 12.52 -0.60
N ALA A 185 -1.24 11.98 -1.24
CA ALA A 185 -2.17 11.02 -0.63
C ALA A 185 -1.45 9.75 -0.15
N ILE A 186 -0.57 9.17 -0.97
CA ILE A 186 0.25 8.03 -0.58
C ILE A 186 1.10 8.37 0.65
N ARG A 187 1.76 9.54 0.68
CA ARG A 187 2.54 9.98 1.84
C ARG A 187 1.69 10.12 3.09
N VAL A 188 0.49 10.69 2.98
CA VAL A 188 -0.42 10.85 4.12
C VAL A 188 -0.85 9.48 4.65
N LEU A 189 -1.25 8.55 3.77
CA LEU A 189 -1.62 7.19 4.16
C LEU A 189 -0.47 6.46 4.87
N LEU A 190 0.73 6.46 4.28
CA LEU A 190 1.88 5.78 4.86
C LEU A 190 2.30 6.42 6.19
N ALA A 191 2.30 7.75 6.29
CA ALA A 191 2.60 8.44 7.55
C ALA A 191 1.57 8.12 8.64
N TYR A 192 0.28 8.04 8.29
CA TYR A 192 -0.78 7.63 9.20
C TYR A 192 -0.58 6.20 9.69
N LEU A 193 -0.21 5.27 8.81
CA LEU A 193 0.08 3.88 9.19
C LEU A 193 1.23 3.78 10.18
N VAL A 194 2.34 4.48 9.91
CA VAL A 194 3.49 4.54 10.82
C VAL A 194 3.13 5.19 12.15
N ASP A 195 2.27 6.20 12.15
CA ASP A 195 1.85 6.87 13.37
C ASP A 195 0.97 5.98 14.26
N ARG A 196 -0.02 5.31 13.66
CA ARG A 196 -1.08 4.62 14.40
C ARG A 196 -0.86 3.12 14.61
N PHE A 197 -0.03 2.49 13.78
CA PHE A 197 0.13 1.04 13.75
C PHE A 197 1.58 0.59 13.86
N SER A 198 2.47 1.44 14.39
CA SER A 198 3.88 1.08 14.60
C SER A 198 4.10 -0.09 15.57
N TRP A 199 3.08 -0.44 16.35
CA TRP A 199 3.09 -1.58 17.27
C TRP A 199 2.97 -2.93 16.55
N SER A 200 2.44 -2.97 15.31
CA SER A 200 2.10 -4.21 14.63
C SER A 200 3.27 -4.83 13.83
N PRO A 201 3.63 -6.10 14.08
CA PRO A 201 4.49 -6.88 13.20
C PRO A 201 3.99 -6.99 11.75
N SER A 202 2.68 -7.13 11.55
CA SER A 202 2.08 -7.27 10.22
C SER A 202 2.30 -6.03 9.36
N LEU A 203 2.31 -4.82 9.94
CA LEU A 203 2.67 -3.60 9.19
C LEU A 203 4.12 -3.64 8.71
N TRP A 204 5.03 -4.11 9.57
CA TRP A 204 6.44 -4.28 9.23
C TRP A 204 6.64 -5.18 8.03
N MET A 205 6.01 -6.35 8.11
CA MET A 205 6.04 -7.36 7.05
C MET A 205 5.42 -6.82 5.78
N HIS A 206 4.30 -6.09 5.87
CA HIS A 206 3.65 -5.50 4.71
C HIS A 206 4.57 -4.53 3.95
N PHE A 207 5.30 -3.64 4.62
CA PHE A 207 6.23 -2.74 3.94
C PHE A 207 7.37 -3.49 3.26
N LEU A 208 7.91 -4.53 3.90
CA LEU A 208 8.98 -5.33 3.32
C LEU A 208 8.50 -6.15 2.12
N THR A 209 7.37 -6.84 2.24
CA THR A 209 6.80 -7.64 1.14
C THR A 209 6.34 -6.78 -0.02
N THR A 210 5.87 -5.55 0.22
CA THR A 210 5.51 -4.63 -0.88
C THR A 210 6.73 -4.18 -1.69
N LEU A 211 7.91 -4.10 -1.09
CA LEU A 211 9.16 -3.82 -1.81
C LEU A 211 9.74 -5.06 -2.49
N TYR A 212 9.30 -6.25 -2.08
CA TYR A 212 9.80 -7.52 -2.60
C TYR A 212 9.01 -7.96 -3.83
N PRO A 213 9.61 -7.96 -5.04
CA PRO A 213 8.94 -8.52 -6.21
C PRO A 213 8.83 -10.06 -6.11
N ASP A 214 7.70 -10.63 -6.51
CA ASP A 214 7.42 -12.09 -6.40
C ASP A 214 8.53 -12.98 -6.99
N ASP A 215 9.14 -12.55 -8.10
CA ASP A 215 10.39 -13.15 -8.62
C ASP A 215 11.24 -12.09 -9.36
N PRO A 216 12.21 -11.46 -8.67
CA PRO A 216 13.06 -10.45 -9.30
C PRO A 216 13.90 -11.07 -10.42
N VAL A 217 14.32 -12.33 -10.28
CA VAL A 217 15.28 -12.96 -11.18
C VAL A 217 14.60 -13.35 -12.49
N SER A 218 13.42 -13.99 -12.46
CA SER A 218 12.70 -14.30 -13.70
C SER A 218 12.17 -13.05 -14.39
N THR A 219 11.69 -12.05 -13.65
CA THR A 219 11.22 -10.77 -14.22
C THR A 219 12.33 -10.06 -14.99
N ILE A 220 13.55 -10.05 -14.43
CA ILE A 220 14.73 -9.50 -15.13
C ILE A 220 15.11 -10.36 -16.35
N SER A 221 14.90 -11.67 -16.30
CA SER A 221 15.31 -12.61 -17.35
C SER A 221 14.37 -12.67 -18.54
N GLN A 222 13.05 -12.60 -18.31
CA GLN A 222 12.06 -12.75 -19.36
C GLN A 222 12.18 -11.63 -20.42
N HIS A 223 12.49 -10.41 -19.99
CA HIS A 223 12.68 -9.28 -20.89
C HIS A 223 14.03 -9.28 -21.62
N ALA A 224 15.07 -9.92 -21.07
CA ALA A 224 16.36 -10.07 -21.74
C ALA A 224 16.29 -11.01 -22.96
N CYS A 225 15.34 -11.95 -22.97
CA CYS A 225 15.14 -12.90 -24.07
C CYS A 225 14.25 -12.33 -25.19
N THR A 226 13.37 -11.38 -24.89
CA THR A 226 12.47 -10.74 -25.87
C THR A 226 13.07 -9.44 -26.35
N GLY A 227 14.10 -9.51 -27.21
CA GLY A 227 14.74 -8.35 -27.84
C GLY A 227 13.85 -7.60 -28.85
N SER A 228 12.53 -7.58 -28.65
CA SER A 228 11.59 -6.83 -29.48
C SER A 228 11.39 -5.43 -28.89
N THR A 229 12.21 -4.49 -29.35
CA THR A 229 11.87 -3.07 -29.29
C THR A 229 10.66 -2.84 -30.19
N HIS A 230 9.45 -2.97 -29.65
CA HIS A 230 8.26 -2.56 -30.38
C HIS A 230 8.24 -1.02 -30.42
N LEU A 231 8.19 -0.47 -31.65
CA LEU A 231 8.28 0.96 -31.96
C LEU A 231 7.20 1.85 -31.31
N PHE A 232 6.26 1.27 -30.56
CA PHE A 232 5.11 1.93 -29.95
C PHE A 232 5.14 1.96 -28.41
N GLU A 233 6.22 1.49 -27.75
CA GLU A 233 6.35 1.50 -26.27
C GLU A 233 6.76 2.87 -25.68
N GLN A 234 6.75 3.96 -26.46
CA GLN A 234 7.19 5.28 -25.98
C GLN A 234 6.23 5.94 -24.97
N ASP A 235 5.02 5.41 -24.80
CA ASP A 235 4.02 5.98 -23.88
C ASP A 235 4.18 5.51 -22.40
N GLU A 236 5.07 4.55 -22.09
CA GLU A 236 5.11 3.92 -20.75
C GLU A 236 6.16 4.49 -19.76
N VAL A 237 6.88 5.56 -20.12
CA VAL A 237 7.91 6.16 -19.22
C VAL A 237 7.32 6.57 -17.86
N ASN A 238 6.07 7.03 -17.83
CA ASN A 238 5.40 7.43 -16.58
C ASN A 238 4.99 6.23 -15.70
N VAL A 239 4.63 5.09 -16.29
CA VAL A 239 4.06 3.94 -15.55
C VAL A 239 5.09 3.39 -14.56
N TYR A 240 6.34 3.24 -14.99
CA TYR A 240 7.40 2.73 -14.10
C TYR A 240 7.94 3.81 -13.16
N ALA A 241 7.82 5.10 -13.49
CA ALA A 241 8.18 6.19 -12.60
C ALA A 241 7.27 6.23 -11.35
N GLU A 242 5.98 5.92 -11.51
CA GLU A 242 5.03 5.80 -10.39
C GLU A 242 5.39 4.63 -9.46
N VAL A 243 5.75 3.47 -10.01
CA VAL A 243 6.21 2.29 -9.24
C VAL A 243 7.45 2.60 -8.41
N VAL A 244 8.45 3.23 -9.03
CA VAL A 244 9.69 3.66 -8.36
C VAL A 244 9.40 4.69 -7.27
N THR A 245 8.51 5.65 -7.55
CA THR A 245 8.10 6.66 -6.57
C THR A 245 7.41 6.02 -5.37
N MET A 246 6.47 5.11 -5.59
CA MET A 246 5.82 4.36 -4.52
C MET A 246 6.84 3.60 -3.67
N ALA A 247 7.75 2.84 -4.30
CA ALA A 247 8.75 2.07 -3.59
C ALA A 247 9.66 2.96 -2.72
N MET A 248 10.04 4.15 -3.21
CA MET A 248 10.78 5.13 -2.39
C MET A 248 9.99 5.59 -1.17
N LEU A 249 8.70 5.90 -1.33
CA LEU A 249 7.84 6.34 -0.22
C LEU A 249 7.66 5.25 0.82
N ILE A 250 7.49 4.00 0.39
CA ILE A 250 7.41 2.84 1.29
C ILE A 250 8.73 2.65 2.04
N LYS A 251 9.88 2.72 1.36
CA LYS A 251 11.20 2.63 1.98
C LYS A 251 11.41 3.73 3.04
N ASP A 252 11.05 4.97 2.72
CA ASP A 252 11.16 6.09 3.67
C ASP A 252 10.24 5.90 4.89
N SER A 253 9.01 5.43 4.66
CA SER A 253 8.04 5.14 5.72
C SER A 253 8.47 3.96 6.60
N PHE A 254 9.03 2.91 6.00
CA PHE A 254 9.65 1.80 6.71
C PHE A 254 10.78 2.30 7.61
N ARG A 255 11.70 3.13 7.10
CA ARG A 255 12.77 3.70 7.92
C ARG A 255 12.25 4.53 9.09
N HIS A 256 11.19 5.31 8.90
CA HIS A 256 10.54 6.02 10.01
C HIS A 256 9.92 5.07 11.04
N LEU A 257 9.29 4.01 10.57
CA LEU A 257 8.72 2.95 11.38
C LEU A 257 9.80 2.28 12.25
N VAL A 258 10.95 1.91 11.64
CA VAL A 258 12.16 1.44 12.33
C VAL A 258 12.57 2.42 13.43
N ILE A 259 12.86 3.68 13.08
CA ILE A 259 13.34 4.69 14.03
C ILE A 259 12.36 4.88 15.19
N LYS A 260 11.05 4.93 14.90
CA LYS A 260 10.01 5.14 15.91
C LYS A 260 10.01 4.03 16.96
N GLN A 261 10.07 2.75 16.54
CA GLN A 261 10.13 1.64 17.50
C GLN A 261 11.34 1.69 18.42
N TYR A 262 12.51 2.05 17.88
CA TYR A 262 13.72 2.19 18.70
C TYR A 262 13.68 3.39 19.63
N GLY A 263 13.04 4.49 19.23
CA GLY A 263 12.85 5.66 20.08
C GLY A 263 11.95 5.39 21.28
N GLU A 264 11.00 4.46 21.15
CA GLU A 264 9.99 4.15 22.17
C GLU A 264 10.39 3.00 23.12
N ASN A 265 11.61 2.42 22.98
CA ASN A 265 12.04 1.20 23.70
C ASN A 265 11.04 0.04 23.58
N ALA A 266 10.27 0.02 22.49
CA ALA A 266 9.29 -1.03 22.24
C ALA A 266 9.98 -2.36 21.97
N THR A 267 9.33 -3.47 22.33
CA THR A 267 9.76 -4.79 21.84
C THR A 267 9.77 -4.76 20.32
N PRO A 268 10.87 -5.16 19.67
CA PRO A 268 10.94 -5.15 18.22
C PRO A 268 9.79 -5.95 17.62
N ALA A 269 8.97 -5.33 16.76
CA ALA A 269 7.85 -6.03 16.13
C ALA A 269 8.28 -6.92 14.95
N TRP A 270 9.56 -7.22 14.81
CA TRP A 270 10.10 -7.93 13.65
C TRP A 270 10.57 -9.33 14.02
N ASP A 271 10.36 -10.28 13.10
CA ASP A 271 10.79 -11.67 13.24
C ASP A 271 12.25 -11.84 12.78
N ILE A 272 13.10 -12.27 13.71
CA ILE A 272 14.51 -12.56 13.45
C ILE A 272 14.72 -13.71 12.46
N ASN A 273 13.85 -14.72 12.47
CA ASN A 273 13.95 -15.86 11.55
C ASN A 273 13.65 -15.42 10.12
N TYR A 274 12.66 -14.53 9.97
CA TYR A 274 12.40 -13.87 8.71
C TYR A 274 13.61 -13.06 8.25
N LEU A 275 14.16 -12.20 9.11
CA LEU A 275 15.31 -11.36 8.75
C LEU A 275 16.54 -12.18 8.32
N THR A 276 16.84 -13.26 9.05
CA THR A 276 17.94 -14.18 8.73
C THR A 276 17.73 -14.84 7.36
N SER A 277 16.52 -15.36 7.13
CA SER A 277 16.16 -16.01 5.86
C SER A 277 16.20 -15.03 4.69
N ALA A 278 15.67 -13.82 4.88
CA ALA A 278 15.64 -12.75 3.90
C ALA A 278 17.05 -12.30 3.49
N ILE A 279 17.98 -12.16 4.44
CA ILE A 279 19.38 -11.79 4.14
C ILE A 279 20.06 -12.89 3.33
N LYS A 280 19.85 -14.15 3.71
CA LYS A 280 20.41 -15.30 2.99
C LYS A 280 19.91 -15.33 1.54
N GLU A 281 18.61 -15.16 1.36
CA GLU A 281 18.01 -15.09 0.03
C GLU A 281 18.55 -13.90 -0.78
N VAL A 282 18.69 -12.73 -0.15
CA VAL A 282 19.25 -11.54 -0.81
C VAL A 282 20.66 -11.83 -1.31
N ARG A 283 21.50 -12.44 -0.48
CA ARG A 283 22.85 -12.83 -0.86
C ARG A 283 22.89 -13.79 -2.04
N GLU A 284 22.06 -14.83 -2.02
CA GLU A 284 22.00 -15.83 -3.10
C GLU A 284 21.57 -15.19 -4.42
N LYS A 285 20.47 -14.43 -4.42
CA LYS A 285 19.92 -13.78 -5.61
C LYS A 285 20.80 -12.62 -6.11
N TRP A 286 21.51 -11.92 -5.22
CA TRP A 286 22.36 -10.78 -5.57
C TRP A 286 23.44 -11.17 -6.59
N SER A 287 24.09 -12.31 -6.39
CA SER A 287 25.13 -12.81 -7.31
C SER A 287 24.58 -13.00 -8.74
N VAL A 288 23.38 -13.56 -8.85
CA VAL A 288 22.68 -13.80 -10.13
C VAL A 288 22.25 -12.49 -10.78
N ILE A 289 21.71 -11.56 -9.98
CA ILE A 289 21.27 -10.24 -10.44
C ILE A 289 22.44 -9.42 -10.98
N VAL A 290 23.56 -9.35 -10.25
CA VAL A 290 24.76 -8.61 -10.68
C VAL A 290 25.29 -9.14 -12.01
N LEU A 291 25.47 -10.45 -12.13
CA LEU A 291 25.94 -11.07 -13.37
C LEU A 291 25.01 -10.76 -14.57
N LYS A 292 23.70 -10.74 -14.33
CA LYS A 292 22.71 -10.39 -15.37
C LYS A 292 22.79 -8.91 -15.72
N VAL A 293 22.79 -8.01 -14.74
CA VAL A 293 22.87 -6.56 -14.97
C VAL A 293 24.18 -6.19 -15.71
N GLU A 294 25.29 -6.82 -15.36
CA GLU A 294 26.57 -6.61 -16.06
C GLU A 294 26.51 -7.09 -17.52
N LYS A 295 25.95 -8.28 -17.77
CA LYS A 295 25.73 -8.79 -19.13
C LYS A 295 24.85 -7.85 -19.96
N GLU A 296 23.76 -7.38 -19.37
CA GLU A 296 22.80 -6.49 -20.04
C GLU A 296 23.29 -5.05 -20.21
N ARG A 297 24.19 -4.57 -19.33
CA ARG A 297 24.88 -3.27 -19.48
C ARG A 297 25.63 -3.19 -20.80
N HIS A 298 26.17 -4.32 -21.27
CA HIS A 298 26.92 -4.40 -22.52
C HIS A 298 25.99 -4.59 -23.74
N ALA A 299 24.74 -5.02 -23.52
CA ALA A 299 23.74 -5.29 -24.56
C ALA A 299 22.81 -4.10 -24.88
N GLY A 300 22.98 -2.95 -24.21
CA GLY A 300 22.17 -1.75 -24.47
C GLY A 300 20.86 -1.67 -23.68
N LEU A 301 20.63 -2.55 -22.71
CA LEU A 301 19.43 -2.56 -21.85
C LEU A 301 19.28 -1.28 -21.00
N LEU A 302 20.37 -0.54 -20.79
CA LEU A 302 20.42 0.77 -20.14
C LEU A 302 20.37 1.95 -21.13
N GLY A 303 20.26 1.65 -22.43
CA GLY A 303 20.64 2.55 -23.51
C GLY A 303 19.58 3.55 -23.97
N VAL A 304 18.26 3.26 -23.90
CA VAL A 304 17.31 4.13 -24.63
C VAL A 304 15.96 4.40 -23.94
N THR A 305 15.47 3.60 -22.99
CA THR A 305 14.24 3.94 -22.25
C THR A 305 14.39 3.62 -20.76
N GLY A 306 14.50 4.67 -19.94
CA GLY A 306 14.87 4.61 -18.51
C GLY A 306 13.88 3.95 -17.55
N TYR A 307 12.90 3.23 -18.06
CA TYR A 307 11.70 2.84 -17.33
C TYR A 307 11.19 1.55 -17.95
N SER A 308 11.85 0.44 -17.64
CA SER A 308 11.42 -0.90 -18.04
C SER A 308 11.02 -1.69 -16.79
N LYS A 309 10.08 -2.63 -16.95
CA LYS A 309 9.63 -3.53 -15.87
C LYS A 309 10.79 -4.23 -15.13
N PRO A 310 11.86 -4.71 -15.82
CA PRO A 310 13.06 -5.23 -15.17
C PRO A 310 13.77 -4.22 -14.27
N LEU A 311 13.90 -2.97 -14.73
CA LEU A 311 14.58 -1.92 -13.98
C LEU A 311 13.78 -1.54 -12.73
N ALA A 312 12.45 -1.43 -12.84
CA ALA A 312 11.57 -1.17 -11.71
C ALA A 312 11.63 -2.32 -10.68
N ALA A 313 11.60 -3.58 -11.13
CA ALA A 313 11.72 -4.75 -10.25
C ALA A 313 13.09 -4.80 -9.55
N LEU A 314 14.17 -4.56 -10.28
CA LEU A 314 15.51 -4.44 -9.72
C LEU A 314 15.59 -3.30 -8.69
N TYR A 315 15.01 -2.15 -9.01
CA TYR A 315 14.97 -1.00 -8.12
C TYR A 315 14.24 -1.30 -6.81
N SER A 316 13.04 -1.86 -6.87
CA SER A 316 12.28 -2.25 -5.67
C SER A 316 13.06 -3.26 -4.83
N TYR A 317 13.68 -4.25 -5.47
CA TYR A 317 14.51 -5.24 -4.79
C TYR A 317 15.74 -4.62 -4.10
N LEU A 318 16.38 -3.64 -4.74
CA LEU A 318 17.46 -2.87 -4.14
C LEU A 318 16.98 -2.12 -2.89
N LEU A 319 15.81 -1.46 -2.96
CA LEU A 319 15.24 -0.78 -1.81
C LEU A 319 14.85 -1.74 -0.68
N TYR A 320 14.34 -2.93 -1.01
CA TYR A 320 14.10 -3.99 -0.04
C TYR A 320 15.38 -4.37 0.72
N ALA A 321 16.47 -4.64 0.00
CA ALA A 321 17.76 -4.95 0.60
C ALA A 321 18.29 -3.81 1.50
N ASP A 322 18.13 -2.55 1.05
CA ASP A 322 18.49 -1.38 1.85
C ASP A 322 17.65 -1.27 3.13
N CYS A 323 16.34 -1.55 3.08
CA CYS A 323 15.48 -1.62 4.25
C CYS A 323 15.96 -2.67 5.25
N LEU A 324 16.30 -3.88 4.80
CA LEU A 324 16.85 -4.94 5.68
C LEU A 324 18.16 -4.49 6.33
N ILE A 325 19.09 -3.92 5.56
CA ILE A 325 20.36 -3.41 6.08
C ILE A 325 20.12 -2.29 7.10
N PHE A 326 19.20 -1.38 6.80
CA PHE A 326 18.83 -0.29 7.69
C PHE A 326 18.26 -0.82 9.00
N GLN A 327 17.34 -1.79 8.95
CA GLN A 327 16.77 -2.46 10.10
C GLN A 327 17.89 -2.99 11.00
N ILE A 328 18.80 -3.81 10.46
CA ILE A 328 19.84 -4.47 11.25
C ILE A 328 20.79 -3.45 11.90
N ARG A 329 21.11 -2.36 11.20
CA ARG A 329 21.95 -1.29 11.77
C ARG A 329 21.31 -0.59 12.97
N HIS A 330 19.98 -0.50 12.98
CA HIS A 330 19.23 0.14 14.07
C HIS A 330 18.82 -0.87 15.16
N SER A 331 18.71 -2.16 14.81
CA SER A 331 18.69 -3.26 15.76
C SER A 331 19.99 -3.23 16.56
N ARG A 332 19.93 -2.76 17.80
CA ARG A 332 20.92 -3.16 18.80
C ARG A 332 20.77 -4.68 18.94
N LEU A 333 21.54 -5.44 18.15
CA LEU A 333 21.65 -6.90 18.27
C LEU A 333 22.29 -7.20 19.63
N SER A 334 21.53 -7.00 20.71
CA SER A 334 21.97 -7.33 22.06
C SER A 334 21.58 -8.76 22.37
N THR A 335 22.46 -9.43 23.11
CA THR A 335 22.28 -10.78 23.66
C THR A 335 21.08 -10.89 24.63
N GLU A 336 20.41 -9.78 24.96
CA GLU A 336 19.29 -9.74 25.91
C GLU A 336 17.97 -10.29 25.35
N TYR A 337 17.84 -10.47 24.03
CA TYR A 337 16.61 -10.96 23.39
C TYR A 337 16.61 -12.47 23.11
N GLY A 338 17.46 -13.25 23.78
CA GLY A 338 17.53 -14.70 23.59
C GLY A 338 18.07 -15.13 22.22
N MET A 339 18.77 -14.23 21.53
CA MET A 339 19.43 -14.53 20.26
C MET A 339 20.56 -15.54 20.48
N VAL A 340 20.61 -16.59 19.67
CA VAL A 340 21.79 -17.46 19.59
C VAL A 340 22.92 -16.61 18.99
N GLU A 341 24.05 -16.53 19.68
CA GLU A 341 25.22 -15.73 19.27
C GLU A 341 25.66 -16.02 17.82
N GLU A 342 25.45 -17.26 17.37
CA GLU A 342 25.65 -17.72 15.99
C GLU A 342 24.77 -17.00 14.95
N GLN A 343 23.49 -16.72 15.26
CA GLN A 343 22.59 -16.00 14.34
C GLN A 343 22.97 -14.53 14.21
N VAL A 344 23.37 -13.89 15.32
CA VAL A 344 23.88 -12.51 15.33
C VAL A 344 25.14 -12.42 14.45
N GLU A 345 26.04 -13.38 14.58
CA GLU A 345 27.31 -13.39 13.87
C GLU A 345 27.13 -13.75 12.38
N ASP A 346 26.21 -14.64 12.04
CA ASP A 346 25.86 -14.93 10.63
C ASP A 346 25.24 -13.68 9.97
N ILE A 347 24.32 -12.97 10.64
CA ILE A 347 23.77 -11.70 10.15
C ILE A 347 24.89 -10.66 9.94
N ARG A 348 25.82 -10.51 10.89
CA ARG A 348 26.96 -9.59 10.79
C ARG A 348 27.90 -9.97 9.64
N CYS A 349 28.21 -11.25 9.48
CA CYS A 349 29.07 -11.76 8.41
C CYS A 349 28.44 -11.52 7.03
N ASN A 350 27.15 -11.82 6.87
CA ASN A 350 26.43 -11.57 5.62
C ASN A 350 26.33 -10.06 5.32
N LEU A 351 26.13 -9.22 6.35
CA LEU A 351 26.15 -7.76 6.20
C LEU A 351 27.50 -7.21 5.77
N LEU A 352 28.61 -7.69 6.34
CA LEU A 352 29.96 -7.30 5.95
C LEU A 352 30.24 -7.66 4.48
N GLN A 353 29.72 -8.79 4.01
CA GLN A 353 29.83 -9.19 2.60
C GLN A 353 28.96 -8.33 1.68
N LEU A 354 27.72 -8.02 2.08
CA LEU A 354 26.84 -7.09 1.34
C LEU A 354 27.40 -5.65 1.32
N GLN A 355 28.06 -5.21 2.38
CA GLN A 355 28.77 -3.92 2.42
C GLN A 355 30.00 -3.91 1.51
N LYS A 356 30.66 -5.05 1.26
CA LYS A 356 31.70 -5.13 0.21
C LYS A 356 31.09 -5.02 -1.19
N ALA A 357 29.84 -5.48 -1.37
CA ALA A 357 29.05 -5.24 -2.57
C ALA A 357 28.52 -3.79 -2.69
N HIS A 358 28.77 -2.91 -1.71
CA HIS A 358 28.39 -1.50 -1.76
C HIS A 358 29.04 -0.74 -2.93
N LEU A 359 30.16 -1.21 -3.48
CA LEU A 359 30.70 -0.64 -4.73
C LEU A 359 29.72 -0.84 -5.91
N LEU A 360 29.10 -2.02 -6.00
CA LEU A 360 28.06 -2.32 -6.99
C LEU A 360 26.76 -1.59 -6.68
N TRP A 361 26.44 -1.36 -5.40
CA TRP A 361 25.35 -0.48 -4.98
C TRP A 361 25.55 0.96 -5.45
N VAL A 362 26.76 1.52 -5.32
CA VAL A 362 27.11 2.85 -5.83
C VAL A 362 27.02 2.90 -7.35
N VAL A 363 27.42 1.83 -8.04
CA VAL A 363 27.28 1.71 -9.50
C VAL A 363 25.81 1.60 -9.92
N ALA A 364 25.01 0.76 -9.27
CA ALA A 364 23.58 0.60 -9.54
C ALA A 364 22.81 1.90 -9.26
N MET A 365 23.05 2.53 -8.11
CA MET A 365 22.45 3.82 -7.76
C MET A 365 22.98 4.96 -8.63
N GLY A 366 24.23 4.89 -9.10
CA GLY A 366 24.79 5.82 -10.09
C GLY A 366 24.09 5.70 -11.44
N ILE A 367 23.86 4.48 -11.92
CA ILE A 367 23.11 4.17 -13.14
C ILE A 367 21.67 4.71 -13.02
N LEU A 368 21.03 4.55 -11.86
CA LEU A 368 19.69 5.07 -11.59
C LEU A 368 19.67 6.61 -11.46
N LYS A 369 20.71 7.25 -10.90
CA LYS A 369 20.82 8.72 -10.77
C LYS A 369 21.13 9.44 -12.08
N CYS A 370 21.71 8.77 -13.07
CA CYS A 370 22.06 9.34 -14.37
C CYS A 370 20.85 9.49 -15.32
N GLN A 371 19.66 9.06 -14.92
CA GLN A 371 18.42 9.26 -15.67
C GLN A 371 17.89 10.70 -15.45
N PRO A 372 17.77 11.53 -16.51
CA PRO A 372 17.54 12.98 -16.39
C PRO A 372 16.21 13.38 -15.72
N TYR A 373 15.23 12.48 -15.63
CA TYR A 373 13.93 12.74 -14.99
C TYR A 373 13.87 12.41 -13.49
N ILE A 374 14.84 11.69 -12.92
CA ILE A 374 14.93 11.50 -11.46
C ILE A 374 15.45 12.77 -10.76
N GLN A 375 16.13 13.66 -11.49
CA GLN A 375 16.64 14.93 -10.96
C GLN A 375 15.56 15.97 -10.67
N SER A 376 14.35 15.85 -11.23
CA SER A 376 13.24 16.77 -10.91
C SER A 376 12.64 16.53 -9.52
N TYR A 377 12.94 15.40 -8.88
CA TYR A 377 12.58 15.11 -7.49
C TYR A 377 13.82 15.35 -6.61
N LYS A 378 13.88 16.52 -5.95
CA LYS A 378 14.98 16.88 -5.02
C LYS A 378 15.10 15.86 -3.89
N LEU A 379 16.06 14.94 -4.01
CA LEU A 379 16.56 14.10 -2.91
C LEU A 379 17.59 14.89 -2.07
N PRO A 380 17.73 14.59 -0.76
CA PRO A 380 18.58 15.35 0.15
C PRO A 380 20.08 15.25 -0.19
N SER A 381 20.78 16.36 0.07
CA SER A 381 22.13 16.71 -0.41
C SER A 381 23.28 15.80 0.02
N SER A 382 23.05 14.87 0.95
CA SER A 382 24.10 13.95 1.45
C SER A 382 24.54 12.91 0.41
N ALA A 383 23.77 12.71 -0.66
CA ALA A 383 24.07 11.75 -1.72
C ALA A 383 24.91 12.33 -2.89
N LEU A 384 25.24 13.63 -2.87
CA LEU A 384 25.98 14.33 -3.93
C LEU A 384 27.51 14.30 -3.74
N LEU A 385 27.98 14.10 -2.50
CA LEU A 385 29.42 14.16 -2.19
C LEU A 385 30.21 12.95 -2.68
N VAL A 386 29.58 11.81 -2.95
CA VAL A 386 30.29 10.58 -3.35
C VAL A 386 30.55 10.52 -4.86
N CYS A 387 29.74 11.19 -5.68
CA CYS A 387 29.92 11.18 -7.14
C CYS A 387 31.04 12.12 -7.62
N ALA A 388 31.44 13.12 -6.82
CA ALA A 388 32.52 14.04 -7.19
C ALA A 388 33.93 13.45 -6.97
N ALA A 389 34.06 12.36 -6.19
CA ALA A 389 35.35 11.77 -5.85
C ALA A 389 35.89 10.75 -6.87
N TYR A 390 35.14 10.46 -7.95
CA TYR A 390 35.51 9.44 -8.96
C TYR A 390 35.43 9.98 -10.40
N ARG A 391 35.63 11.29 -10.59
CA ARG A 391 35.79 11.89 -11.93
C ARG A 391 37.26 12.10 -12.33
N ASP A 392 38.21 11.62 -11.55
CA ASP A 392 39.63 11.52 -11.89
C ASP A 392 40.13 10.08 -11.76
#